data_AF-A0A1F8QJZ0-F1
#
_entry.id   AF-A0A1F8QJZ0-F1
#
_cell.length_a   1.000
_cell.length_b   1.000
_cell.length_c   1.000
_cell.angle_alpha   90.00
_cell.angle_beta   90.00
_cell.angle_gamma   90.00
#
_symmetry.space_group_name_H-M   'P 1'
#
loop_
_entity.id
_entity.type
_entity.pdbx_description
1 polymer ?
#
loop_
_entity_poly.entity_id
_entity_poly.type
_entity_poly.pdbx_seq_one_letter_code
_entity_poly.pdbx_strand_id
1 'polypeptide(L)'
;MARGGSYTDGGAFILTVTKNEQAYHLSCQDKFGRAITIPQPKRPTKGQGEADGTQILADSVRDSLGQNASLWFDQTRDLVTNVGLPSFHAWLDGLIRFAGEGDLQRSHAIAILTLLRDRRFDSGPKKRSALLSAVDRTLYQILRSVPGLGDGFESTYRCVDFPSRQGLRSPQLGEQILVLDALGFSAEGQDSAAQLLRQAYELGWQRLLSFDWRGGRFAGCGLGAKTEGLHIDIYGDCGDYLGSGLDGAQISLHGDAQDQVGQILKDGRLVIYGDVGQTFLYGAKGGEVYVLGSAAGRPLINAVGRPRVVINGTCLDYLAESFMAGDPLQGGGFAILNGMTFDDTGWFVELPTPYPGGNLFSLASGGAIYLRDPHGKVDEDQLNGGQFAPLSEEDWRLIEPYLRQNEALFGILLEDLLRVDGIVQPPDKVYRKVEVRSLEVLS
;
A
#
# COMPACT_ATOMS: atom_id res chain seq x y z
N MET A 1 6.16 -19.88 -5.30
CA MET A 1 6.66 -20.07 -6.69
C MET A 1 6.00 -19.02 -7.56
N ALA A 2 6.73 -18.02 -8.04
CA ALA A 2 6.18 -17.05 -8.98
C ALA A 2 5.93 -17.74 -10.34
N ARG A 3 4.67 -17.79 -10.77
CA ARG A 3 4.29 -18.19 -12.14
C ARG A 3 4.23 -16.92 -12.97
N GLY A 4 5.36 -16.56 -13.57
CA GLY A 4 5.50 -15.43 -14.49
C GLY A 4 6.96 -15.31 -14.90
N GLY A 5 7.25 -15.48 -16.19
CA GLY A 5 8.62 -15.48 -16.72
C GLY A 5 9.25 -14.09 -16.66
N SER A 6 9.72 -13.65 -15.50
CA SER A 6 10.57 -12.45 -15.37
C SER A 6 11.90 -12.67 -16.12
N TYR A 7 12.31 -11.70 -16.94
CA TYR A 7 13.59 -11.68 -17.65
C TYR A 7 14.72 -10.99 -16.85
N THR A 8 14.40 -10.38 -15.69
CA THR A 8 15.35 -9.61 -14.88
C THR A 8 16.00 -10.47 -13.80
N ASP A 9 15.22 -10.95 -12.83
CA ASP A 9 15.65 -11.83 -11.72
C ASP A 9 14.95 -13.21 -11.76
N GLY A 10 13.98 -13.36 -12.65
CA GLY A 10 13.21 -14.58 -12.81
C GLY A 10 12.20 -14.91 -11.74
N GLY A 11 12.03 -14.07 -10.71
CA GLY A 11 11.11 -14.31 -9.60
C GLY A 11 11.35 -15.62 -8.83
N ALA A 12 12.54 -16.19 -8.95
CA ALA A 12 12.90 -17.47 -8.33
C ALA A 12 14.30 -17.38 -7.72
N PHE A 13 14.35 -17.64 -6.41
CA PHE A 13 15.55 -17.59 -5.61
C PHE A 13 15.87 -18.97 -5.05
N ILE A 14 17.15 -19.35 -5.11
CA ILE A 14 17.67 -20.58 -4.51
C ILE A 14 18.39 -20.19 -3.22
N LEU A 15 17.78 -20.56 -2.10
CA LEU A 15 18.37 -20.43 -0.77
C LEU A 15 19.13 -21.71 -0.44
N THR A 16 20.45 -21.63 -0.35
CA THR A 16 21.30 -22.78 -0.01
C THR A 16 21.87 -22.60 1.39
N VAL A 17 21.64 -23.58 2.26
CA VAL A 17 22.27 -23.63 3.59
C VAL A 17 23.40 -24.65 3.55
N THR A 18 24.64 -24.21 3.67
CA THR A 18 25.82 -25.07 3.79
C THR A 18 26.32 -25.10 5.22
N LYS A 19 26.84 -26.25 5.68
CA LYS A 19 27.46 -26.40 7.00
C LYS A 19 28.97 -26.53 6.83
N ASN A 20 29.72 -25.59 7.39
CA ASN A 20 31.18 -25.66 7.49
C ASN A 20 31.57 -25.80 8.96
N GLU A 21 32.16 -26.94 9.33
CA GLU A 21 32.71 -27.30 10.65
C GLU A 21 31.80 -27.04 11.87
N GLN A 22 31.52 -25.77 12.21
CA GLN A 22 30.66 -25.33 13.32
C GLN A 22 29.61 -24.26 12.96
N ALA A 23 29.55 -23.77 11.72
CA ALA A 23 28.63 -22.70 11.31
C ALA A 23 27.75 -23.12 10.12
N TYR A 24 26.51 -22.61 10.10
CA TYR A 24 25.64 -22.64 8.94
C TYR A 24 25.82 -21.34 8.14
N HIS A 25 25.98 -21.47 6.84
CA HIS A 25 26.07 -20.36 5.90
C HIS A 25 24.86 -20.40 4.96
N LEU A 26 24.10 -19.30 4.90
CA LEU A 26 22.99 -19.12 3.95
C LEU A 26 23.49 -18.31 2.76
N SER A 27 23.39 -18.86 1.55
CA SER A 27 23.55 -18.12 0.30
C SER A 27 22.23 -18.04 -0.45
N CYS A 28 22.04 -16.94 -1.19
CA CYS A 28 20.90 -16.73 -2.08
C CYS A 28 21.43 -16.47 -3.49
N GLN A 29 20.88 -17.16 -4.47
CA GLN A 29 21.14 -16.91 -5.89
C GLN A 29 19.81 -16.78 -6.63
N ASP A 30 19.78 -15.98 -7.69
CA ASP A 30 18.66 -15.98 -8.63
C ASP A 30 18.67 -17.26 -9.51
N LYS A 31 17.64 -17.44 -10.34
CA LYS A 31 17.56 -18.58 -11.27
C LYS A 31 18.69 -18.64 -12.30
N PHE A 32 19.45 -17.56 -12.48
CA PHE A 32 20.58 -17.46 -13.39
C PHE A 32 21.92 -17.74 -12.68
N GLY A 33 21.89 -18.08 -11.39
CA GLY A 33 23.09 -18.36 -10.59
C GLY A 33 23.82 -17.11 -10.11
N ARG A 34 23.26 -15.92 -10.30
CA ARG A 34 23.85 -14.67 -9.78
C ARG A 34 23.60 -14.62 -8.28
N ALA A 35 24.65 -14.40 -7.50
CA ALA A 35 24.54 -14.20 -6.07
C ALA A 35 23.71 -12.94 -5.77
N ILE A 36 22.64 -13.12 -4.99
CA ILE A 36 21.86 -12.03 -4.45
C ILE A 36 22.46 -11.66 -3.10
N THR A 37 23.17 -10.53 -3.10
CA THR A 37 23.72 -9.94 -1.88
C THR A 37 22.85 -8.76 -1.49
N ILE A 38 22.54 -8.65 -0.20
CA ILE A 38 21.93 -7.44 0.32
C ILE A 38 23.03 -6.37 0.32
N PRO A 39 22.86 -5.23 -0.38
CA PRO A 39 23.77 -4.11 -0.26
C PRO A 39 23.94 -3.82 1.23
N GLN A 40 25.14 -4.06 1.75
CA GLN A 40 25.42 -3.59 3.10
C GLN A 40 25.51 -2.07 2.94
N PRO A 41 24.66 -1.28 3.62
CA PRO A 41 24.87 0.16 3.64
C PRO A 41 26.33 0.35 4.02
N LYS A 42 27.05 1.22 3.27
CA LYS A 42 28.46 1.52 3.55
C LYS A 42 28.53 1.93 5.02
N ARG A 43 28.85 0.98 5.89
CA ARG A 43 28.76 1.16 7.33
C ARG A 43 29.76 2.25 7.69
N PRO A 44 29.37 3.34 8.36
CA PRO A 44 30.28 3.91 9.32
C PRO A 44 30.53 2.79 10.34
N THR A 45 31.77 2.30 10.37
CA THR A 45 32.31 1.57 11.50
C THR A 45 31.87 2.22 12.80
N LYS A 46 31.51 1.41 13.81
CA LYS A 46 31.31 1.82 15.22
C LYS A 46 32.03 3.14 15.53
N GLY A 47 31.29 4.20 15.85
CA GLY A 47 31.86 5.42 16.42
C GLY A 47 31.79 6.72 15.59
N GLN A 48 30.84 6.89 14.68
CA GLN A 48 30.38 8.24 14.33
C GLN A 48 29.13 8.52 15.16
N GLY A 49 29.21 9.52 16.05
CA GLY A 49 28.33 9.71 17.21
C GLY A 49 26.86 9.46 16.93
N GLU A 50 26.31 8.37 17.49
CA GLU A 50 24.87 8.21 17.61
C GLU A 50 24.35 9.39 18.44
N ALA A 51 23.54 10.24 17.84
CA ALA A 51 22.92 11.34 18.58
C ALA A 51 21.89 10.75 19.54
N ASP A 52 22.01 11.07 20.83
CA ASP A 52 20.93 10.82 21.79
C ASP A 52 19.79 11.82 21.52
N GLY A 53 18.90 11.43 20.62
CA GLY A 53 17.72 12.19 20.21
C GLY A 53 16.44 11.74 20.91
N THR A 54 16.54 10.81 21.87
CA THR A 54 15.37 10.13 22.48
C THR A 54 14.41 11.13 23.11
N GLN A 55 14.94 12.08 23.90
CA GLN A 55 14.13 13.09 24.57
C GLN A 55 13.53 14.09 23.58
N ILE A 56 14.30 14.53 22.58
CA ILE A 56 13.84 15.47 21.55
C ILE A 56 12.67 14.87 20.76
N LEU A 57 12.75 13.58 20.39
CA LEU A 57 11.66 12.87 19.75
C LEU A 57 10.44 12.71 20.66
N ALA A 58 10.65 12.48 21.96
CA ALA A 58 9.55 12.39 22.91
C ALA A 58 8.83 13.74 23.09
N ASP A 59 9.59 14.83 23.17
CA ASP A 59 9.07 16.19 23.30
C ASP A 59 8.30 16.58 22.02
N SER A 60 8.83 16.28 20.82
CA SER A 60 8.14 16.60 19.56
C SER A 60 6.79 15.88 19.41
N VAL A 61 6.68 14.65 19.91
CA VAL A 61 5.39 13.92 19.94
C VAL A 61 4.39 14.61 20.86
N ARG A 62 4.82 15.08 22.04
CA ARG A 62 3.95 15.79 22.99
C ARG A 62 3.54 17.15 22.45
N ASP A 63 4.46 17.90 21.86
CA ASP A 63 4.22 19.24 21.32
C ASP A 63 3.29 19.21 20.09
N SER A 64 3.30 18.11 19.34
CA SER A 64 2.42 17.91 18.18
C SER A 64 1.05 17.33 18.52
N LEU A 65 0.76 17.03 19.79
CA LEU A 65 -0.52 16.45 20.19
C LEU A 65 -1.70 17.37 19.80
N GLY A 66 -2.68 16.81 19.10
CA GLY A 66 -3.83 17.57 18.58
C GLY A 66 -3.55 18.30 17.25
N GLN A 67 -2.32 18.23 16.74
CA GLN A 67 -1.99 18.64 15.37
C GLN A 67 -2.10 17.45 14.41
N ASN A 68 -2.07 17.72 13.11
CA ASN A 68 -2.03 16.65 12.11
C ASN A 68 -0.70 15.90 12.17
N ALA A 69 -0.74 14.57 12.37
CA ALA A 69 0.45 13.73 12.46
C ALA A 69 1.35 13.80 11.20
N SER A 70 0.79 14.14 10.02
CA SER A 70 1.60 14.35 8.81
C SER A 70 2.58 15.52 8.98
N LEU A 71 2.17 16.60 9.67
CA LEU A 71 3.05 17.75 9.95
C LEU A 71 4.19 17.33 10.87
N TRP A 72 3.89 16.52 11.90
CA TRP A 72 4.93 15.97 12.77
C TRP A 72 5.93 15.12 11.97
N PHE A 73 5.43 14.27 11.07
CA PHE A 73 6.28 13.40 10.24
C PHE A 73 7.22 14.23 9.37
N ASP A 74 6.69 15.24 8.66
CA ASP A 74 7.48 16.09 7.77
C ASP A 74 8.56 16.88 8.53
N GLN A 75 8.28 17.32 9.75
CA GLN A 75 9.22 18.06 10.60
C GLN A 75 10.25 17.16 11.29
N THR A 76 9.93 15.89 11.53
CA THR A 76 10.70 15.01 12.43
C THR A 76 11.41 13.87 11.70
N ARG A 77 11.09 13.58 10.43
CA ARG A 77 11.69 12.47 9.67
C ARG A 77 13.22 12.49 9.67
N ASP A 78 13.85 13.66 9.52
CA ASP A 78 15.31 13.79 9.52
C ASP A 78 15.92 13.48 10.90
N LEU A 79 15.20 13.78 11.99
CA LEU A 79 15.61 13.38 13.33
C LEU A 79 15.56 11.86 13.50
N VAL A 80 14.51 11.21 12.95
CA VAL A 80 14.40 9.74 12.93
C VAL A 80 15.50 9.11 12.07
N THR A 81 15.89 9.73 10.96
CA THR A 81 17.03 9.32 10.13
C THR A 81 18.34 9.32 10.94
N ASN A 82 18.56 10.36 11.74
CA ASN A 82 19.83 10.59 12.44
C ASN A 82 19.96 9.88 13.80
N VAL A 83 18.85 9.55 14.48
CA VAL A 83 18.90 8.86 15.77
C VAL A 83 19.47 7.43 15.64
N GLY A 84 20.27 7.02 16.62
CA GLY A 84 20.77 5.64 16.72
C GLY A 84 19.64 4.62 16.95
N LEU A 85 19.84 3.37 16.53
CA LEU A 85 18.84 2.31 16.73
C LEU A 85 18.47 2.08 18.21
N PRO A 86 19.41 2.10 19.18
CA PRO A 86 19.06 2.00 20.60
C PRO A 86 18.15 3.14 21.08
N SER A 87 18.48 4.38 20.74
CA SER A 87 17.68 5.56 21.07
C SER A 87 16.30 5.53 20.37
N PHE A 88 16.22 5.03 19.14
CA PHE A 88 14.96 4.82 18.45
C PHE A 88 14.06 3.81 19.20
N HIS A 89 14.61 2.68 19.64
CA HIS A 89 13.85 1.72 20.47
C HIS A 89 13.42 2.32 21.81
N ALA A 90 14.31 3.05 22.49
CA ALA A 90 13.97 3.71 23.76
C ALA A 90 12.86 4.75 23.58
N TRP A 91 12.85 5.47 22.45
CA TRP A 91 11.78 6.40 22.10
C TRP A 91 10.45 5.66 21.83
N LEU A 92 10.47 4.54 21.09
CA LEU A 92 9.28 3.72 20.86
C LEU A 92 8.69 3.17 22.18
N ASP A 93 9.53 2.76 23.14
CA ASP A 93 9.06 2.36 24.47
C ASP A 93 8.39 3.53 25.22
N GLY A 94 8.91 4.75 25.02
CA GLY A 94 8.28 5.99 25.47
C GLY A 94 6.93 6.24 24.84
N LEU A 95 6.78 5.94 23.54
CA LEU A 95 5.54 6.12 22.80
C LEU A 95 4.44 5.16 23.29
N ILE A 96 4.77 3.95 23.73
CA ILE A 96 3.82 3.03 24.39
C ILE A 96 3.27 3.65 25.67
N ARG A 97 4.16 4.21 26.51
CA ARG A 97 3.74 4.89 27.74
C ARG A 97 2.85 6.09 27.44
N PHE A 98 3.23 6.90 26.45
CA PHE A 98 2.44 8.04 25.99
C PHE A 98 1.04 7.61 25.51
N ALA A 99 0.93 6.56 24.69
CA ALA A 99 -0.35 6.03 24.22
C ALA A 99 -1.24 5.49 25.36
N GLY A 100 -0.65 5.12 26.49
CA GLY A 100 -1.36 4.70 27.70
C GLY A 100 -1.96 5.86 28.52
N GLU A 101 -1.58 7.12 28.25
CA GLU A 101 -2.05 8.29 29.01
C GLU A 101 -3.52 8.64 28.72
N GLY A 102 -4.06 8.24 27.55
CA GLY A 102 -5.45 8.50 27.17
C GLY A 102 -5.74 8.23 25.69
N ASP A 103 -7.02 8.30 25.31
CA ASP A 103 -7.46 8.04 23.93
C ASP A 103 -6.89 9.03 22.90
N LEU A 104 -6.71 10.29 23.29
CA LEU A 104 -6.12 11.31 22.42
C LEU A 104 -4.67 10.98 22.09
N GLN A 105 -3.88 10.65 23.12
CA GLN A 105 -2.48 10.25 22.98
C GLN A 105 -2.34 8.94 22.21
N ARG A 106 -3.24 7.98 22.45
CA ARG A 106 -3.29 6.71 21.70
C ARG A 106 -3.53 6.96 20.21
N SER A 107 -4.53 7.78 19.89
CA SER A 107 -4.85 8.14 18.50
C SER A 107 -3.65 8.77 17.79
N HIS A 108 -2.98 9.70 18.47
CA HIS A 108 -1.79 10.38 17.94
C HIS A 108 -0.60 9.43 17.75
N ALA A 109 -0.34 8.56 18.73
CA ALA A 109 0.71 7.55 18.65
C ALA A 109 0.48 6.55 17.51
N ILE A 110 -0.76 6.07 17.32
CA ILE A 110 -1.13 5.20 16.20
C ILE A 110 -0.88 5.91 14.87
N ALA A 111 -1.31 7.18 14.73
CA ALA A 111 -1.11 7.95 13.51
C ALA A 111 0.38 8.15 13.18
N ILE A 112 1.21 8.47 14.17
CA ILE A 112 2.67 8.59 14.03
C ILE A 112 3.29 7.27 13.56
N LEU A 113 2.95 6.15 14.20
CA LEU A 113 3.49 4.84 13.86
C LEU A 113 3.05 4.40 12.46
N THR A 114 1.81 4.70 12.09
CA THR A 114 1.28 4.45 10.74
C THR A 114 2.07 5.21 9.68
N LEU A 115 2.34 6.50 9.90
CA LEU A 115 3.16 7.30 8.98
C LEU A 115 4.59 6.79 8.86
N LEU A 116 5.24 6.44 9.99
CA LEU A 116 6.59 5.87 9.98
C LEU A 116 6.66 4.53 9.25
N ARG A 117 5.58 3.74 9.33
CA ARG A 117 5.46 2.47 8.64
C ARG A 117 5.30 2.67 7.14
N ASP A 118 4.37 3.53 6.74
CA ASP A 118 3.87 3.61 5.38
C ASP A 118 4.68 4.54 4.49
N ARG A 119 5.13 5.69 5.03
CA ARG A 119 5.93 6.64 4.27
C ARG A 119 7.33 6.09 4.03
N ARG A 120 7.86 6.37 2.85
CA ARG A 120 9.24 6.07 2.47
C ARG A 120 10.09 7.31 2.77
N PHE A 121 11.20 7.09 3.47
CA PHE A 121 12.14 8.11 3.89
C PHE A 121 13.49 7.45 4.18
N ASP A 122 14.55 8.25 4.21
CA ASP A 122 15.90 7.77 4.51
C ASP A 122 15.98 7.22 5.95
N SER A 123 16.32 5.94 6.09
CA SER A 123 16.51 5.30 7.40
C SER A 123 17.89 5.58 8.02
N GLY A 124 18.73 6.33 7.32
CA GLY A 124 20.11 6.61 7.67
C GLY A 124 20.91 5.31 7.73
N PRO A 125 21.75 5.09 8.76
CA PRO A 125 22.55 3.86 8.87
C PRO A 125 21.73 2.61 9.22
N LYS A 126 20.44 2.77 9.56
CA LYS A 126 19.57 1.70 10.03
C LYS A 126 18.99 0.96 8.83
N LYS A 127 18.83 -0.37 8.93
CA LYS A 127 18.07 -1.14 7.94
C LYS A 127 16.60 -0.76 8.05
N ARG A 128 15.95 -0.42 6.93
CA ARG A 128 14.50 -0.14 6.90
C ARG A 128 13.67 -1.27 7.52
N SER A 129 13.98 -2.53 7.21
CA SER A 129 13.26 -3.68 7.78
C SER A 129 13.36 -3.77 9.30
N ALA A 130 14.49 -3.33 9.89
CA ALA A 130 14.63 -3.27 11.35
C ALA A 130 13.75 -2.16 11.95
N LEU A 131 13.67 -1.00 11.29
CA LEU A 131 12.76 0.08 11.69
C LEU A 131 11.30 -0.36 11.62
N LEU A 132 10.86 -0.92 10.48
CA LEU A 132 9.50 -1.40 10.29
C LEU A 132 9.13 -2.47 11.32
N SER A 133 10.01 -3.44 11.58
CA SER A 133 9.77 -4.46 12.61
C SER A 133 9.63 -3.87 14.01
N ALA A 134 10.38 -2.82 14.34
CA ALA A 134 10.23 -2.12 15.62
C ALA A 134 8.92 -1.33 15.69
N VAL A 135 8.58 -0.58 14.63
CA VAL A 135 7.34 0.20 14.50
C VAL A 135 6.11 -0.69 14.60
N ASP A 136 6.04 -1.78 13.82
CA ASP A 136 4.90 -2.71 13.82
C ASP A 136 4.73 -3.35 15.20
N ARG A 137 5.83 -3.75 15.85
CA ARG A 137 5.79 -4.31 17.21
C ARG A 137 5.20 -3.32 18.20
N THR A 138 5.65 -2.06 18.16
CA THR A 138 5.16 -1.00 19.04
C THR A 138 3.70 -0.68 18.76
N LEU A 139 3.30 -0.59 17.49
CA LEU A 139 1.91 -0.37 17.10
C LEU A 139 1.01 -1.50 17.61
N TYR A 140 1.41 -2.75 17.42
CA TYR A 140 0.61 -3.89 17.85
C TYR A 140 0.55 -4.01 19.37
N GLN A 141 1.59 -3.62 20.10
CA GLN A 141 1.54 -3.53 21.56
C GLN A 141 0.52 -2.49 22.03
N ILE A 142 0.49 -1.31 21.40
CA ILE A 142 -0.50 -0.27 21.70
C ILE A 142 -1.92 -0.76 21.38
N LEU A 143 -2.14 -1.35 20.20
CA LEU A 143 -3.46 -1.85 19.80
C LEU A 143 -3.94 -3.00 20.70
N ARG A 144 -3.06 -3.90 21.14
CA ARG A 144 -3.38 -4.96 22.11
C ARG A 144 -3.68 -4.45 23.52
N SER A 145 -3.19 -3.26 23.87
CA SER A 145 -3.49 -2.64 25.17
C SER A 145 -4.88 -2.00 25.25
N VAL A 146 -5.61 -1.93 24.13
CA VAL A 146 -6.96 -1.36 24.09
C VAL A 146 -7.90 -2.23 24.93
N PRO A 147 -8.75 -1.64 25.81
CA PRO A 147 -9.70 -2.39 26.61
C PRO A 147 -10.66 -3.24 25.76
N GLY A 148 -10.96 -4.45 26.21
CA GLY A 148 -11.92 -5.34 25.58
C GLY A 148 -13.36 -4.82 25.69
N LEU A 149 -14.26 -5.39 24.89
CA LEU A 149 -15.69 -5.01 24.86
C LEU A 149 -16.44 -5.21 26.19
N GLY A 150 -15.93 -6.06 27.08
CA GLY A 150 -16.49 -6.34 28.41
C GLY A 150 -15.82 -5.59 29.56
N ASP A 151 -14.78 -4.80 29.29
CA ASP A 151 -14.02 -4.11 30.32
C ASP A 151 -14.74 -2.84 30.78
N GLY A 152 -14.72 -2.57 32.09
CA GLY A 152 -15.41 -1.42 32.70
C GLY A 152 -14.73 -0.07 32.55
N PHE A 153 -13.77 0.08 31.63
CA PHE A 153 -13.03 1.33 31.41
C PHE A 153 -13.69 2.17 30.32
N GLU A 154 -13.89 3.46 30.58
CA GLU A 154 -14.32 4.41 29.54
C GLU A 154 -13.22 4.55 28.48
N SER A 155 -13.55 4.24 27.22
CA SER A 155 -12.69 4.51 26.07
C SER A 155 -13.52 4.55 24.79
N THR A 156 -13.10 5.41 23.88
CA THR A 156 -13.55 5.52 22.49
C THR A 156 -13.18 4.26 21.68
N TYR A 157 -12.17 3.52 22.16
CA TYR A 157 -11.67 2.30 21.55
C TYR A 157 -12.18 1.06 22.30
N ARG A 158 -12.51 0.03 21.53
CA ARG A 158 -12.73 -1.33 22.06
C ARG A 158 -11.97 -2.35 21.26
N CYS A 159 -11.45 -3.36 21.94
CA CYS A 159 -10.73 -4.46 21.32
C CYS A 159 -11.57 -5.74 21.30
N VAL A 160 -11.42 -6.51 20.23
CA VAL A 160 -11.87 -7.90 20.13
C VAL A 160 -10.76 -8.74 19.50
N ASP A 161 -10.59 -9.96 20.01
CA ASP A 161 -9.59 -10.93 19.58
C ASP A 161 -10.24 -12.30 19.38
N PHE A 162 -9.45 -13.30 18.99
CA PHE A 162 -10.01 -14.63 18.72
C PHE A 162 -10.71 -15.26 19.95
N PRO A 163 -10.13 -15.25 21.17
CA PRO A 163 -10.82 -15.72 22.38
C PRO A 163 -12.12 -14.98 22.69
N SER A 164 -12.15 -13.65 22.54
CA SER A 164 -13.30 -12.81 22.93
C SER A 164 -14.34 -12.60 21.81
N ARG A 165 -14.11 -13.12 20.60
CA ARG A 165 -14.95 -12.90 19.40
C ARG A 165 -16.44 -13.15 19.58
N GLN A 166 -16.83 -14.10 20.44
CA GLN A 166 -18.23 -14.42 20.72
C GLN A 166 -18.95 -13.31 21.51
N GLY A 167 -18.20 -12.39 22.14
CA GLY A 167 -18.71 -11.22 22.83
C GLY A 167 -18.85 -9.97 21.96
N LEU A 168 -18.68 -10.09 20.64
CA LEU A 168 -18.88 -8.97 19.72
C LEU A 168 -20.30 -8.41 19.85
N ARG A 169 -20.40 -7.08 19.92
CA ARG A 169 -21.66 -6.35 20.13
C ARG A 169 -21.65 -5.00 19.42
N SER A 170 -22.80 -4.35 19.33
CA SER A 170 -22.93 -2.96 18.88
C SER A 170 -22.13 -1.99 19.77
N PRO A 171 -21.67 -0.85 19.23
CA PRO A 171 -21.00 0.19 20.01
C PRO A 171 -21.95 0.78 21.06
N GLN A 172 -21.41 1.04 22.26
CA GLN A 172 -22.09 1.77 23.32
C GLN A 172 -21.77 3.27 23.24
N LEU A 173 -22.44 4.08 24.07
CA LEU A 173 -22.23 5.53 24.09
C LEU A 173 -20.75 5.87 24.34
N GLY A 174 -20.16 6.66 23.45
CA GLY A 174 -18.75 7.05 23.51
C GLY A 174 -17.81 6.13 22.74
N GLU A 175 -18.20 4.89 22.44
CA GLU A 175 -17.39 3.96 21.66
C GLU A 175 -17.53 4.24 20.16
N GLN A 176 -16.41 4.37 19.47
CA GLN A 176 -16.40 4.74 18.04
C GLN A 176 -15.52 3.83 17.19
N ILE A 177 -14.40 3.34 17.76
CA ILE A 177 -13.40 2.55 17.03
C ILE A 177 -13.33 1.14 17.59
N LEU A 178 -13.56 0.15 16.73
CA LEU A 178 -13.32 -1.25 17.06
C LEU A 178 -11.94 -1.67 16.54
N VAL A 179 -11.11 -2.18 17.44
CA VAL A 179 -9.81 -2.77 17.18
C VAL A 179 -9.97 -4.29 17.14
N LEU A 180 -9.47 -4.93 16.09
CA LEU A 180 -9.55 -6.37 15.88
C LEU A 180 -8.14 -6.95 15.72
N ASP A 181 -7.70 -7.73 16.70
CA ASP A 181 -6.47 -8.53 16.59
C ASP A 181 -6.74 -9.78 15.74
N ALA A 182 -6.18 -9.83 14.53
CA ALA A 182 -6.41 -10.93 13.60
C ALA A 182 -5.62 -12.20 13.98
N LEU A 183 -4.77 -12.14 15.00
CA LEU A 183 -4.00 -13.29 15.46
C LEU A 183 -4.93 -14.42 15.96
N GLY A 184 -4.68 -15.63 15.48
CA GLY A 184 -5.42 -16.84 15.88
C GLY A 184 -6.69 -17.11 15.07
N PHE A 185 -7.13 -16.17 14.22
CA PHE A 185 -8.22 -16.41 13.28
C PHE A 185 -7.77 -17.32 12.12
N SER A 186 -8.72 -18.06 11.55
CA SER A 186 -8.48 -18.83 10.33
C SER A 186 -8.30 -17.92 9.13
N ALA A 187 -7.53 -18.37 8.13
CA ALA A 187 -7.31 -17.58 6.92
C ALA A 187 -8.61 -17.31 6.14
N GLU A 188 -9.60 -18.18 6.25
CA GLU A 188 -10.92 -18.06 5.64
C GLU A 188 -12.00 -18.82 6.43
N GLY A 189 -13.26 -18.69 6.02
CA GLY A 189 -14.40 -19.37 6.65
C GLY A 189 -15.01 -18.59 7.81
N GLN A 190 -15.85 -19.27 8.58
CA GLN A 190 -16.69 -18.64 9.62
C GLN A 190 -15.87 -18.08 10.80
N ASP A 191 -14.73 -18.71 11.12
CA ASP A 191 -13.80 -18.27 12.17
C ASP A 191 -12.67 -17.38 11.62
N SER A 192 -12.91 -16.66 10.51
CA SER A 192 -11.93 -15.71 9.94
C SER A 192 -12.13 -14.29 10.47
N ALA A 193 -11.04 -13.52 10.53
CA ALA A 193 -11.08 -12.11 10.90
C ALA A 193 -11.95 -11.29 9.93
N ALA A 194 -11.99 -11.68 8.65
CA ALA A 194 -12.85 -11.07 7.63
C ALA A 194 -14.34 -11.18 7.98
N GLN A 195 -14.80 -12.35 8.46
CA GLN A 195 -16.19 -12.51 8.91
C GLN A 195 -16.48 -11.65 10.14
N LEU A 196 -15.53 -11.52 11.06
CA LEU A 196 -15.72 -10.70 12.25
C LEU A 196 -15.77 -9.19 11.91
N LEU A 197 -14.98 -8.70 10.95
CA LEU A 197 -15.08 -7.34 10.42
C LEU A 197 -16.47 -7.07 9.83
N ARG A 198 -16.99 -8.02 9.04
CA ARG A 198 -18.34 -7.93 8.44
C ARG A 198 -19.42 -7.84 9.52
N GLN A 199 -19.35 -8.71 10.54
CA GLN A 199 -20.29 -8.70 11.66
C GLN A 199 -20.21 -7.40 12.48
N ALA A 200 -19.00 -6.87 12.69
CA ALA A 200 -18.82 -5.60 13.39
C ALA A 200 -19.51 -4.45 12.66
N TYR A 201 -19.38 -4.40 11.32
CA TYR A 201 -20.09 -3.43 10.51
C TYR A 201 -21.62 -3.59 10.60
N GLU A 202 -22.13 -4.82 10.50
CA GLU A 202 -23.57 -5.11 10.65
C GLU A 202 -24.13 -4.67 12.02
N LEU A 203 -23.28 -4.70 13.06
CA LEU A 203 -23.62 -4.24 14.41
C LEU A 203 -23.51 -2.71 14.59
N GLY A 204 -23.07 -1.98 13.56
CA GLY A 204 -23.06 -0.52 13.52
C GLY A 204 -21.69 0.14 13.69
N TRP A 205 -20.60 -0.62 13.78
CA TRP A 205 -19.25 -0.04 13.83
C TRP A 205 -18.86 0.54 12.47
N GLN A 206 -18.40 1.79 12.45
CA GLN A 206 -18.03 2.53 11.22
C GLN A 206 -16.52 2.80 11.10
N ARG A 207 -15.76 2.64 12.18
CA ARG A 207 -14.29 2.79 12.20
C ARG A 207 -13.69 1.51 12.73
N LEU A 208 -13.00 0.77 11.87
CA LEU A 208 -12.39 -0.51 12.19
C LEU A 208 -10.87 -0.40 12.02
N LEU A 209 -10.11 -0.79 13.04
CA LEU A 209 -8.67 -1.00 12.95
C LEU A 209 -8.42 -2.49 13.13
N SER A 210 -7.85 -3.17 12.14
CA SER A 210 -7.51 -4.58 12.27
C SER A 210 -6.04 -4.80 12.03
N PHE A 211 -5.38 -5.62 12.83
CA PHE A 211 -3.93 -5.75 12.80
C PHE A 211 -3.47 -7.20 12.99
N ASP A 212 -2.19 -7.44 12.71
CA ASP A 212 -1.55 -8.76 12.71
C ASP A 212 -2.12 -9.72 11.64
N TRP A 213 -2.45 -9.17 10.47
CA TRP A 213 -2.82 -9.96 9.29
C TRP A 213 -1.61 -10.70 8.72
N ARG A 214 -1.79 -12.00 8.45
CA ARG A 214 -0.74 -12.92 7.95
C ARG A 214 -1.25 -13.80 6.82
N GLY A 215 -1.78 -13.18 5.77
CA GLY A 215 -2.39 -13.86 4.62
C GLY A 215 -3.86 -14.24 4.82
N GLY A 216 -4.56 -13.60 5.76
CA GLY A 216 -6.00 -13.76 5.91
C GLY A 216 -6.75 -13.24 4.68
N ARG A 217 -7.69 -14.01 4.15
CA ARG A 217 -8.40 -13.75 2.89
C ARG A 217 -9.71 -12.98 3.15
N PHE A 218 -10.27 -12.39 2.11
CA PHE A 218 -11.61 -11.79 2.10
C PHE A 218 -11.82 -10.59 3.04
N ALA A 219 -10.75 -9.94 3.52
CA ALA A 219 -10.89 -8.74 4.34
C ALA A 219 -11.71 -7.67 3.59
N GLY A 220 -12.68 -7.03 4.26
CA GLY A 220 -13.56 -6.04 3.63
C GLY A 220 -14.57 -6.60 2.61
N CYS A 221 -14.76 -7.92 2.53
CA CYS A 221 -15.78 -8.54 1.68
C CYS A 221 -17.14 -8.65 2.38
N GLY A 222 -18.20 -8.77 1.58
CA GLY A 222 -19.54 -9.13 2.08
C GLY A 222 -20.20 -8.07 2.96
N LEU A 223 -19.71 -6.83 2.90
CA LEU A 223 -20.24 -5.69 3.65
C LEU A 223 -21.62 -5.24 3.13
N GLY A 224 -22.01 -5.66 1.92
CA GLY A 224 -23.26 -5.28 1.29
C GLY A 224 -23.09 -4.06 0.37
N ALA A 225 -24.21 -3.45 0.00
CA ALA A 225 -24.25 -2.28 -0.88
C ALA A 225 -24.30 -0.99 -0.07
N LYS A 226 -23.79 0.11 -0.64
CA LYS A 226 -23.87 1.47 -0.07
C LYS A 226 -23.30 1.56 1.34
N THR A 227 -22.03 1.21 1.45
CA THR A 227 -21.29 1.20 2.72
C THR A 227 -20.51 2.49 2.93
N GLU A 228 -21.01 3.62 2.40
CA GLU A 228 -20.36 4.93 2.56
C GLU A 228 -20.28 5.29 4.05
N GLY A 229 -19.12 5.82 4.47
CA GLY A 229 -18.84 6.18 5.86
C GLY A 229 -18.09 5.11 6.66
N LEU A 230 -18.10 3.84 6.23
CA LEU A 230 -17.25 2.80 6.81
C LEU A 230 -15.80 3.00 6.39
N HIS A 231 -14.90 2.99 7.37
CA HIS A 231 -13.46 3.03 7.17
C HIS A 231 -12.79 1.86 7.90
N ILE A 232 -11.94 1.13 7.17
CA ILE A 232 -11.20 -0.02 7.69
C ILE A 232 -9.70 0.19 7.42
N ASP A 233 -8.91 0.29 8.46
CA ASP A 233 -7.45 0.26 8.37
C ASP A 233 -6.97 -1.14 8.76
N ILE A 234 -6.17 -1.77 7.90
CA ILE A 234 -5.71 -3.14 8.02
C ILE A 234 -4.18 -3.15 8.07
N TYR A 235 -3.60 -3.66 9.16
CA TYR A 235 -2.15 -3.74 9.34
C TYR A 235 -1.65 -5.18 9.22
N GLY A 236 -0.64 -5.37 8.37
CA GLY A 236 -0.09 -6.67 8.00
C GLY A 236 -0.45 -7.03 6.55
N ASP A 237 -0.23 -8.29 6.19
CA ASP A 237 -0.40 -8.73 4.81
C ASP A 237 -1.71 -9.48 4.63
N CYS A 238 -2.47 -9.11 3.61
CA CYS A 238 -3.73 -9.75 3.27
C CYS A 238 -3.54 -10.86 2.23
N GLY A 239 -4.32 -11.92 2.39
CA GLY A 239 -4.49 -12.94 1.36
C GLY A 239 -5.43 -12.47 0.25
N ASP A 240 -5.90 -13.43 -0.55
CA ASP A 240 -6.74 -13.14 -1.70
C ASP A 240 -8.04 -12.37 -1.36
N TYR A 241 -8.57 -11.67 -2.37
CA TYR A 241 -9.90 -11.05 -2.39
C TYR A 241 -10.11 -9.88 -1.42
N LEU A 242 -9.07 -9.24 -0.89
CA LEU A 242 -9.22 -8.00 -0.13
C LEU A 242 -10.14 -7.01 -0.88
N GLY A 243 -11.21 -6.53 -0.23
CA GLY A 243 -12.14 -5.57 -0.80
C GLY A 243 -12.94 -6.04 -2.02
N SER A 244 -13.07 -7.36 -2.25
CA SER A 244 -13.91 -7.86 -3.33
C SER A 244 -15.38 -7.49 -3.12
N GLY A 245 -16.00 -6.94 -4.16
CA GLY A 245 -17.40 -6.48 -4.15
C GLY A 245 -17.65 -5.22 -3.31
N LEU A 246 -16.62 -4.43 -3.01
CA LEU A 246 -16.74 -3.17 -2.28
C LEU A 246 -17.69 -2.19 -3.01
N ASP A 247 -18.60 -1.58 -2.26
CA ASP A 247 -19.62 -0.63 -2.76
C ASP A 247 -19.78 0.52 -1.75
N GLY A 248 -18.74 1.35 -1.62
CA GLY A 248 -18.79 2.65 -0.94
C GLY A 248 -17.77 2.85 0.18
N ALA A 249 -17.34 1.80 0.88
CA ALA A 249 -16.42 1.92 2.02
C ALA A 249 -15.00 2.33 1.61
N GLN A 250 -14.23 2.79 2.60
CA GLN A 250 -12.80 3.08 2.44
C GLN A 250 -11.98 2.01 3.17
N ILE A 251 -11.01 1.42 2.47
CA ILE A 251 -10.10 0.42 3.03
C ILE A 251 -8.66 0.87 2.79
N SER A 252 -7.87 0.96 3.85
CA SER A 252 -6.43 1.15 3.80
C SER A 252 -5.75 -0.15 4.22
N LEU A 253 -4.95 -0.75 3.33
CA LEU A 253 -4.07 -1.85 3.67
C LEU A 253 -2.65 -1.31 3.90
N HIS A 254 -2.23 -1.35 5.14
CA HIS A 254 -0.86 -1.13 5.56
C HIS A 254 -0.09 -2.45 5.43
N GLY A 255 0.32 -2.81 4.21
CA GLY A 255 1.03 -4.05 3.88
C GLY A 255 0.81 -4.49 2.43
N ASP A 256 1.20 -5.73 2.13
CA ASP A 256 1.04 -6.35 0.81
C ASP A 256 -0.25 -7.17 0.73
N ALA A 257 -0.78 -7.33 -0.48
CA ALA A 257 -1.95 -8.17 -0.74
C ALA A 257 -1.68 -9.21 -1.83
N GLN A 258 -2.30 -10.39 -1.68
CA GLN A 258 -2.24 -11.45 -2.69
C GLN A 258 -3.21 -11.19 -3.87
N ASP A 259 -3.85 -12.23 -4.40
CA ASP A 259 -4.54 -12.16 -5.68
C ASP A 259 -5.97 -11.59 -5.55
N GLN A 260 -6.53 -11.10 -6.65
CA GLN A 260 -7.95 -10.73 -6.77
C GLN A 260 -8.43 -9.61 -5.83
N VAL A 261 -7.49 -8.78 -5.37
CA VAL A 261 -7.78 -7.57 -4.60
C VAL A 261 -8.74 -6.67 -5.40
N GLY A 262 -9.82 -6.23 -4.77
CA GLY A 262 -10.84 -5.37 -5.38
C GLY A 262 -11.57 -6.00 -6.58
N GLN A 263 -11.62 -7.33 -6.66
CA GLN A 263 -12.46 -8.01 -7.66
C GLN A 263 -13.90 -7.46 -7.60
N ILE A 264 -14.49 -7.20 -8.78
CA ILE A 264 -15.84 -6.64 -8.95
C ILE A 264 -16.14 -5.40 -8.10
N LEU A 265 -15.12 -4.64 -7.71
CA LEU A 265 -15.26 -3.39 -6.94
C LEU A 265 -16.16 -2.42 -7.70
N LYS A 266 -17.22 -1.95 -7.03
CA LYS A 266 -18.24 -1.08 -7.64
C LYS A 266 -18.03 0.38 -7.31
N ASP A 267 -17.78 0.67 -6.03
CA ASP A 267 -17.56 2.03 -5.53
C ASP A 267 -16.78 2.00 -4.22
N GLY A 268 -16.28 3.16 -3.79
CA GLY A 268 -15.46 3.32 -2.59
C GLY A 268 -13.98 3.55 -2.90
N ARG A 269 -13.15 3.54 -1.85
CA ARG A 269 -11.70 3.79 -1.95
C ARG A 269 -10.90 2.63 -1.41
N LEU A 270 -9.88 2.20 -2.15
CA LEU A 270 -8.93 1.17 -1.72
C LEU A 270 -7.49 1.70 -1.83
N VAL A 271 -6.78 1.78 -0.70
CA VAL A 271 -5.40 2.27 -0.63
C VAL A 271 -4.50 1.14 -0.16
N ILE A 272 -3.46 0.82 -0.94
CA ILE A 272 -2.51 -0.26 -0.64
C ILE A 272 -1.12 0.35 -0.46
N TYR A 273 -0.55 0.23 0.74
CA TYR A 273 0.80 0.71 1.09
C TYR A 273 1.92 -0.31 0.80
N GLY A 274 1.63 -1.27 -0.08
CA GLY A 274 2.52 -2.34 -0.53
C GLY A 274 2.25 -2.73 -1.98
N ASP A 275 2.56 -3.97 -2.31
CA ASP A 275 2.32 -4.61 -3.61
C ASP A 275 0.99 -5.38 -3.64
N VAL A 276 0.46 -5.62 -4.84
CA VAL A 276 -0.74 -6.45 -5.07
C VAL A 276 -0.49 -7.60 -6.03
N GLY A 277 -1.16 -8.73 -5.79
CA GLY A 277 -1.03 -9.95 -6.58
C GLY A 277 -1.76 -9.94 -7.93
N GLN A 278 -1.98 -11.14 -8.46
CA GLN A 278 -2.55 -11.37 -9.79
C GLN A 278 -4.02 -10.95 -9.84
N THR A 279 -4.50 -10.58 -11.02
CA THR A 279 -5.92 -10.29 -11.29
C THR A 279 -6.52 -9.22 -10.35
N PHE A 280 -5.68 -8.29 -9.90
CA PHE A 280 -6.07 -7.08 -9.20
C PHE A 280 -7.17 -6.34 -9.98
N LEU A 281 -8.27 -5.97 -9.33
CA LEU A 281 -9.45 -5.31 -9.91
C LEU A 281 -10.12 -6.08 -11.05
N TYR A 282 -10.06 -7.41 -11.01
CA TYR A 282 -10.78 -8.25 -11.98
C TYR A 282 -12.28 -7.91 -12.00
N GLY A 283 -12.77 -7.49 -13.17
CA GLY A 283 -14.18 -7.19 -13.37
C GLY A 283 -14.70 -5.96 -12.62
N ALA A 284 -13.81 -5.10 -12.10
CA ALA A 284 -14.19 -3.87 -11.39
C ALA A 284 -15.11 -2.99 -12.26
N LYS A 285 -16.04 -2.28 -11.61
CA LYS A 285 -17.04 -1.40 -12.22
C LYS A 285 -16.78 0.08 -11.96
N GLY A 286 -16.01 0.39 -10.92
CA GLY A 286 -15.80 1.76 -10.45
C GLY A 286 -14.76 1.84 -9.33
N GLY A 287 -14.89 2.87 -8.50
CA GLY A 287 -14.03 3.13 -7.35
C GLY A 287 -12.71 3.82 -7.64
N GLU A 288 -12.08 4.26 -6.56
CA GLU A 288 -10.83 5.01 -6.55
C GLU A 288 -9.76 4.18 -5.82
N VAL A 289 -8.68 3.82 -6.52
CA VAL A 289 -7.71 2.84 -6.02
C VAL A 289 -6.27 3.33 -6.18
N TYR A 290 -5.48 3.20 -5.11
CA TYR A 290 -4.09 3.65 -5.07
C TYR A 290 -3.19 2.53 -4.57
N VAL A 291 -2.09 2.27 -5.29
CA VAL A 291 -1.09 1.27 -4.94
C VAL A 291 0.28 1.94 -4.85
N LEU A 292 0.90 1.88 -3.67
CA LEU A 292 2.25 2.39 -3.43
C LEU A 292 3.30 1.61 -4.23
N GLY A 293 3.14 0.29 -4.30
CA GLY A 293 4.03 -0.62 -4.99
C GLY A 293 3.56 -0.97 -6.40
N SER A 294 3.88 -2.21 -6.79
CA SER A 294 3.59 -2.82 -8.07
C SER A 294 2.37 -3.74 -8.00
N ALA A 295 1.79 -4.02 -9.17
CA ALA A 295 0.81 -5.08 -9.35
C ALA A 295 1.44 -6.26 -10.11
N ALA A 296 0.95 -7.48 -9.87
CA ALA A 296 1.40 -8.64 -10.60
C ALA A 296 0.75 -8.70 -12.02
N GLY A 297 0.38 -9.90 -12.49
CA GLY A 297 -0.20 -10.09 -13.81
C GLY A 297 -1.72 -9.83 -13.87
N ARG A 298 -2.17 -9.38 -15.05
CA ARG A 298 -3.57 -9.10 -15.41
C ARG A 298 -4.30 -8.08 -14.52
N PRO A 299 -3.69 -6.97 -14.07
CA PRO A 299 -4.46 -5.92 -13.41
C PRO A 299 -5.57 -5.38 -14.31
N LEU A 300 -6.74 -5.07 -13.74
CA LEU A 300 -7.90 -4.49 -14.42
C LEU A 300 -8.50 -5.34 -15.53
N ILE A 301 -8.22 -6.65 -15.54
CA ILE A 301 -8.84 -7.52 -16.53
C ILE A 301 -10.38 -7.47 -16.46
N ASN A 302 -11.04 -7.35 -17.61
CA ASN A 302 -12.49 -7.27 -17.73
C ASN A 302 -13.15 -6.12 -16.92
N ALA A 303 -12.37 -5.14 -16.47
CA ALA A 303 -12.93 -3.98 -15.79
C ALA A 303 -13.73 -3.12 -16.78
N VAL A 304 -14.83 -2.54 -16.29
CA VAL A 304 -15.81 -1.76 -17.07
C VAL A 304 -16.19 -0.51 -16.27
N GLY A 305 -16.95 0.40 -16.88
CA GLY A 305 -17.50 1.53 -16.15
C GLY A 305 -16.43 2.57 -15.83
N ARG A 306 -16.24 2.91 -14.55
CA ARG A 306 -15.45 4.09 -14.14
C ARG A 306 -14.36 3.85 -13.08
N PRO A 307 -13.57 2.75 -13.12
CA PRO A 307 -12.45 2.59 -12.21
C PRO A 307 -11.41 3.71 -12.42
N ARG A 308 -10.86 4.22 -11.32
CA ARG A 308 -9.82 5.25 -11.30
C ARG A 308 -8.64 4.69 -10.51
N VAL A 309 -7.56 4.30 -11.18
CA VAL A 309 -6.50 3.51 -10.55
C VAL A 309 -5.14 4.19 -10.71
N VAL A 310 -4.37 4.29 -9.63
CA VAL A 310 -2.97 4.73 -9.65
C VAL A 310 -2.07 3.61 -9.15
N ILE A 311 -1.10 3.21 -9.96
CA ILE A 311 -0.08 2.22 -9.62
C ILE A 311 1.28 2.91 -9.74
N ASN A 312 1.95 3.11 -8.61
CA ASN A 312 3.22 3.82 -8.58
C ASN A 312 4.38 2.98 -9.09
N GLY A 313 4.35 1.68 -8.80
CA GLY A 313 5.27 0.68 -9.30
C GLY A 313 5.04 0.32 -10.76
N THR A 314 5.20 -0.96 -11.06
CA THR A 314 4.96 -1.53 -12.39
C THR A 314 3.82 -2.56 -12.36
N CYS A 315 3.51 -3.13 -13.52
CA CYS A 315 2.61 -4.27 -13.68
C CYS A 315 3.35 -5.35 -14.48
N LEU A 316 3.18 -6.64 -14.16
CA LEU A 316 3.92 -7.69 -14.89
C LEU A 316 3.50 -7.77 -16.36
N ASP A 317 2.31 -8.29 -16.65
CA ASP A 317 1.79 -8.37 -18.02
C ASP A 317 0.26 -8.24 -18.01
N TYR A 318 -0.34 -7.97 -19.18
CA TYR A 318 -1.79 -7.85 -19.38
C TYR A 318 -2.48 -6.77 -18.54
N LEU A 319 -1.80 -5.65 -18.29
CA LEU A 319 -2.47 -4.50 -17.68
C LEU A 319 -3.62 -4.03 -18.59
N ALA A 320 -4.83 -3.99 -18.01
CA ALA A 320 -6.07 -3.59 -18.67
C ALA A 320 -6.44 -4.48 -19.88
N GLU A 321 -6.26 -5.79 -19.75
CA GLU A 321 -6.77 -6.76 -20.71
C GLU A 321 -8.32 -6.77 -20.74
N SER A 322 -8.92 -6.72 -21.93
CA SER A 322 -10.37 -6.65 -22.13
C SER A 322 -11.01 -5.49 -21.33
N PHE A 323 -10.32 -4.36 -21.26
CA PHE A 323 -10.82 -3.17 -20.57
C PHE A 323 -11.92 -2.51 -21.41
N MET A 324 -13.07 -2.33 -20.78
CA MET A 324 -14.33 -1.94 -21.45
C MET A 324 -14.92 -0.74 -20.70
N ALA A 325 -14.07 0.23 -20.38
CA ALA A 325 -14.40 1.31 -19.46
C ALA A 325 -14.87 2.61 -20.13
N GLY A 326 -15.16 2.61 -21.43
CA GLY A 326 -15.64 3.82 -22.14
C GLY A 326 -14.60 4.96 -22.20
N ASP A 327 -14.96 6.12 -22.72
CA ASP A 327 -14.01 7.24 -22.84
C ASP A 327 -13.75 7.90 -21.46
N PRO A 328 -12.49 7.96 -20.97
CA PRO A 328 -12.15 8.65 -19.73
C PRO A 328 -12.67 10.09 -19.62
N LEU A 329 -12.64 10.86 -20.72
CA LEU A 329 -13.09 12.25 -20.76
C LEU A 329 -14.63 12.37 -20.73
N GLN A 330 -15.34 11.27 -20.98
CA GLN A 330 -16.81 11.16 -20.85
C GLN A 330 -17.22 10.33 -19.62
N GLY A 331 -16.36 10.27 -18.60
CA GLY A 331 -16.65 9.59 -17.34
C GLY A 331 -16.34 8.10 -17.31
N GLY A 332 -15.73 7.57 -18.36
CA GLY A 332 -15.17 6.22 -18.42
C GLY A 332 -13.95 6.02 -17.52
N GLY A 333 -13.48 4.79 -17.35
CA GLY A 333 -12.38 4.42 -16.44
C GLY A 333 -10.99 4.53 -17.04
N PHE A 334 -9.97 4.65 -16.18
CA PHE A 334 -8.57 4.65 -16.57
C PHE A 334 -7.65 4.08 -15.49
N ALA A 335 -6.42 3.77 -15.89
CA ALA A 335 -5.29 3.52 -15.01
C ALA A 335 -4.17 4.55 -15.22
N ILE A 336 -3.44 4.89 -14.17
CA ILE A 336 -2.18 5.62 -14.21
C ILE A 336 -1.09 4.64 -13.80
N LEU A 337 -0.07 4.45 -14.64
CA LEU A 337 1.10 3.61 -14.35
C LEU A 337 2.35 4.49 -14.32
N ASN A 338 2.96 4.64 -13.14
CA ASN A 338 4.11 5.53 -12.98
C ASN A 338 5.45 4.85 -13.27
N GLY A 339 5.59 3.53 -13.07
CA GLY A 339 6.85 2.83 -13.36
C GLY A 339 8.02 3.31 -12.49
N MET A 340 7.76 3.57 -11.21
CA MET A 340 8.72 4.14 -10.25
C MET A 340 8.94 3.16 -9.09
N THR A 341 10.03 3.34 -8.34
CA THR A 341 10.30 2.60 -7.11
C THR A 341 11.01 3.49 -6.11
N PHE A 342 11.17 3.01 -4.89
CA PHE A 342 12.10 3.60 -3.94
C PHE A 342 13.43 2.86 -3.99
N ASP A 343 14.54 3.59 -3.95
CA ASP A 343 15.86 3.01 -3.75
C ASP A 343 16.13 2.71 -2.27
N ASP A 344 17.33 2.16 -1.98
CA ASP A 344 17.74 1.79 -0.62
C ASP A 344 17.80 2.97 0.36
N THR A 345 17.86 4.20 -0.15
CA THR A 345 17.88 5.45 0.62
C THR A 345 16.49 6.10 0.72
N GLY A 346 15.46 5.47 0.14
CA GLY A 346 14.10 5.98 0.17
C GLY A 346 13.83 7.11 -0.82
N TRP A 347 14.73 7.35 -1.78
CA TRP A 347 14.47 8.25 -2.90
C TRP A 347 13.58 7.58 -3.93
N PHE A 348 12.65 8.35 -4.47
CA PHE A 348 11.75 7.88 -5.52
C PHE A 348 12.46 7.98 -6.88
N VAL A 349 12.68 6.85 -7.51
CA VAL A 349 13.51 6.69 -8.71
C VAL A 349 12.77 5.91 -9.79
N GLU A 350 13.18 6.11 -11.04
CA GLU A 350 12.58 5.41 -12.18
C GLU A 350 12.96 3.93 -12.19
N LEU A 351 12.00 3.07 -12.51
CA LEU A 351 12.31 1.69 -12.85
C LEU A 351 13.05 1.64 -14.20
N PRO A 352 13.97 0.68 -14.39
CA PRO A 352 14.63 0.49 -15.67
C PRO A 352 13.64 0.30 -16.82
N THR A 353 12.54 -0.42 -16.56
CA THR A 353 11.44 -0.63 -17.48
C THR A 353 10.12 -0.29 -16.76
N PRO A 354 9.36 0.74 -17.20
CA PRO A 354 8.13 1.13 -16.52
C PRO A 354 7.01 0.09 -16.69
N TYR A 355 7.04 -0.71 -17.77
CA TYR A 355 6.19 -1.88 -17.98
C TYR A 355 6.96 -3.02 -18.67
N PRO A 356 7.25 -4.13 -17.96
CA PRO A 356 8.01 -5.27 -18.50
C PRO A 356 7.19 -6.27 -19.34
N GLY A 357 5.86 -6.14 -19.41
CA GLY A 357 4.98 -7.09 -20.10
C GLY A 357 4.93 -6.93 -21.62
N GLY A 358 4.28 -7.86 -22.31
CA GLY A 358 4.16 -7.85 -23.78
C GLY A 358 2.74 -7.65 -24.31
N ASN A 359 1.74 -7.57 -23.43
CA ASN A 359 0.32 -7.56 -23.81
C ASN A 359 -0.44 -6.39 -23.16
N LEU A 360 0.14 -5.21 -23.15
CA LEU A 360 -0.47 -4.01 -22.60
C LEU A 360 -1.76 -3.67 -23.35
N PHE A 361 -2.82 -3.37 -22.59
CA PHE A 361 -4.10 -2.92 -23.12
C PHE A 361 -4.75 -3.91 -24.11
N SER A 362 -4.49 -5.20 -23.89
CA SER A 362 -4.91 -6.27 -24.80
C SER A 362 -6.43 -6.36 -24.94
N LEU A 363 -6.98 -6.42 -26.15
CA LEU A 363 -8.42 -6.58 -26.40
C LEU A 363 -9.31 -5.49 -25.75
N ALA A 364 -8.74 -4.35 -25.36
CA ALA A 364 -9.51 -3.26 -24.77
C ALA A 364 -10.45 -2.64 -25.81
N SER A 365 -11.68 -2.34 -25.41
CA SER A 365 -12.68 -1.63 -26.22
C SER A 365 -13.09 -0.29 -25.62
N GLY A 366 -12.53 0.09 -24.47
CA GLY A 366 -12.69 1.39 -23.86
C GLY A 366 -11.79 1.60 -22.66
N GLY A 367 -11.66 2.85 -22.25
CA GLY A 367 -10.77 3.34 -21.19
C GLY A 367 -9.45 3.86 -21.74
N ALA A 368 -8.53 4.21 -20.84
CA ALA A 368 -7.16 4.55 -21.20
C ALA A 368 -6.18 4.14 -20.11
N ILE A 369 -4.90 4.08 -20.47
CA ILE A 369 -3.79 4.08 -19.53
C ILE A 369 -3.00 5.37 -19.71
N TYR A 370 -2.75 6.09 -18.63
CA TYR A 370 -1.81 7.20 -18.58
C TYR A 370 -0.47 6.68 -18.06
N LEU A 371 0.46 6.49 -18.98
CA LEU A 371 1.74 5.84 -18.73
C LEU A 371 2.83 6.90 -18.59
N ARG A 372 3.51 6.93 -17.44
CA ARG A 372 4.77 7.66 -17.29
C ARG A 372 5.85 6.93 -18.07
N ASP A 373 6.27 7.50 -19.18
CA ASP A 373 7.33 6.94 -20.02
C ASP A 373 8.12 8.05 -20.74
N PRO A 374 8.86 8.87 -19.98
CA PRO A 374 9.56 10.04 -20.51
C PRO A 374 10.65 9.71 -21.54
N HIS A 375 11.10 8.46 -21.56
CA HIS A 375 12.17 7.98 -22.45
C HIS A 375 11.65 7.09 -23.59
N GLY A 376 10.33 6.90 -23.71
CA GLY A 376 9.74 6.06 -24.74
C GLY A 376 10.21 4.61 -24.69
N LYS A 377 10.39 4.04 -23.49
CA LYS A 377 10.91 2.69 -23.27
C LYS A 377 9.89 1.59 -23.56
N VAL A 378 8.59 1.90 -23.50
CA VAL A 378 7.55 0.93 -23.84
C VAL A 378 7.28 0.99 -25.33
N ASP A 379 7.41 -0.14 -26.01
CA ASP A 379 7.34 -0.21 -27.47
C ASP A 379 5.90 -0.46 -27.96
N GLU A 380 5.60 -0.15 -29.22
CA GLU A 380 4.34 -0.51 -29.86
C GLU A 380 4.13 -2.03 -29.89
N ASP A 381 5.21 -2.82 -29.99
CA ASP A 381 5.17 -4.29 -29.94
C ASP A 381 4.67 -4.83 -28.59
N GLN A 382 4.67 -4.01 -27.53
CA GLN A 382 4.09 -4.37 -26.23
C GLN A 382 2.59 -4.08 -26.15
N LEU A 383 2.01 -3.37 -27.12
CA LEU A 383 0.57 -3.08 -27.20
C LEU A 383 -0.16 -4.18 -27.96
N ASN A 384 -1.35 -4.57 -27.50
CA ASN A 384 -2.17 -5.58 -28.18
C ASN A 384 -3.60 -5.10 -28.45
N GLY A 385 -3.74 -4.14 -29.36
CA GLY A 385 -5.04 -3.51 -29.70
C GLY A 385 -5.19 -2.07 -29.19
N GLY A 386 -4.17 -1.54 -28.50
CA GLY A 386 -4.03 -0.13 -28.20
C GLY A 386 -3.13 0.62 -29.20
N GLN A 387 -3.07 1.93 -29.04
CA GLN A 387 -2.10 2.83 -29.67
C GLN A 387 -1.62 3.88 -28.67
N PHE A 388 -0.42 4.42 -28.87
CA PHE A 388 0.03 5.59 -28.12
C PHE A 388 -0.59 6.87 -28.71
N ALA A 389 -0.99 7.77 -27.82
CA ALA A 389 -1.40 9.12 -28.14
C ALA A 389 -0.69 10.13 -27.21
N PRO A 390 -0.44 11.36 -27.67
CA PRO A 390 0.04 12.43 -26.81
C PRO A 390 -0.93 12.68 -25.64
N LEU A 391 -0.39 13.08 -24.49
CA LEU A 391 -1.22 13.56 -23.39
C LEU A 391 -1.79 14.95 -23.72
N SER A 392 -3.12 15.08 -23.76
CA SER A 392 -3.77 16.38 -23.95
C SER A 392 -3.88 17.17 -22.64
N GLU A 393 -4.25 18.45 -22.72
CA GLU A 393 -4.58 19.25 -21.53
C GLU A 393 -5.81 18.70 -20.79
N GLU A 394 -6.81 18.18 -21.51
CA GLU A 394 -8.01 17.61 -20.90
C GLU A 394 -7.69 16.31 -20.16
N ASP A 395 -6.83 15.48 -20.73
CA ASP A 395 -6.29 14.29 -20.07
C ASP A 395 -5.55 14.66 -18.78
N TRP A 396 -4.69 15.69 -18.83
CA TRP A 396 -3.97 16.13 -17.65
C TRP A 396 -4.92 16.64 -16.55
N ARG A 397 -5.88 17.50 -16.90
CA ARG A 397 -6.91 18.00 -15.97
C ARG A 397 -7.71 16.85 -15.34
N LEU A 398 -7.91 15.76 -16.07
CA LEU A 398 -8.58 14.56 -15.56
C LEU A 398 -7.73 13.82 -14.53
N ILE A 399 -6.43 13.62 -14.79
CA ILE A 399 -5.58 12.74 -13.94
C ILE A 399 -4.87 13.46 -12.80
N GLU A 400 -4.62 14.77 -12.92
CA GLU A 400 -3.90 15.55 -11.91
C GLU A 400 -4.50 15.42 -10.50
N PRO A 401 -5.83 15.48 -10.29
CA PRO A 401 -6.42 15.30 -8.96
C PRO A 401 -6.08 13.94 -8.32
N TYR A 402 -5.99 12.88 -9.13
CA TYR A 402 -5.66 11.54 -8.65
C TYR A 402 -4.17 11.45 -8.28
N LEU A 403 -3.29 12.11 -9.04
CA LEU A 403 -1.88 12.20 -8.68
C LEU A 403 -1.65 13.05 -7.41
N ARG A 404 -2.45 14.10 -7.18
CA ARG A 404 -2.42 14.88 -5.93
C ARG A 404 -2.94 14.08 -4.74
N GLN A 405 -3.97 13.27 -4.94
CA GLN A 405 -4.43 12.34 -3.90
C GLN A 405 -3.37 11.27 -3.60
N ASN A 406 -2.66 10.78 -4.63
CA ASN A 406 -1.52 9.88 -4.49
C ASN A 406 -0.39 10.51 -3.66
N GLU A 407 -0.10 11.80 -3.86
CA GLU A 407 0.83 12.58 -3.04
C GLU A 407 0.37 12.67 -1.58
N ALA A 408 -0.90 12.99 -1.34
CA ALA A 408 -1.45 13.06 0.01
C ALA A 408 -1.37 11.71 0.76
N LEU A 409 -1.63 10.60 0.06
CA LEU A 409 -1.60 9.26 0.64
C LEU A 409 -0.17 8.77 0.91
N PHE A 410 0.70 8.85 -0.09
CA PHE A 410 2.00 8.18 -0.08
C PHE A 410 3.20 9.09 0.16
N GLY A 411 3.02 10.41 0.06
CA GLY A 411 4.12 11.38 0.11
C GLY A 411 4.98 11.40 -1.15
N ILE A 412 4.47 10.85 -2.26
CA ILE A 412 5.10 10.93 -3.58
C ILE A 412 4.70 12.27 -4.19
N LEU A 413 5.59 13.25 -4.18
CA LEU A 413 5.29 14.58 -4.70
C LEU A 413 4.96 14.49 -6.20
N LEU A 414 3.94 15.23 -6.64
CA LEU A 414 3.65 15.36 -8.07
C LEU A 414 4.87 15.84 -8.86
N GLU A 415 5.68 16.72 -8.25
CA GLU A 415 6.92 17.21 -8.84
C GLU A 415 7.93 16.07 -9.07
N ASP A 416 8.02 15.09 -8.17
CA ASP A 416 8.93 13.95 -8.31
C ASP A 416 8.50 13.03 -9.45
N LEU A 417 7.18 12.88 -9.66
CA LEU A 417 6.65 12.15 -10.82
C LEU A 417 6.97 12.86 -12.14
N LEU A 418 6.96 14.19 -12.15
CA LEU A 418 7.28 15.01 -13.33
C LEU A 418 8.78 15.23 -13.53
N ARG A 419 9.62 14.84 -12.57
CA ARG A 419 11.07 14.96 -12.66
C ARG A 419 11.64 13.86 -13.55
N VAL A 420 12.45 14.25 -14.53
CA VAL A 420 13.17 13.39 -15.46
C VAL A 420 14.60 13.89 -15.54
N ASP A 421 15.59 13.02 -15.34
CA ASP A 421 17.01 13.38 -15.31
C ASP A 421 17.34 14.57 -14.38
N GLY A 422 16.63 14.66 -13.25
CA GLY A 422 16.79 15.72 -12.26
C GLY A 422 16.03 17.02 -12.53
N ILE A 423 15.38 17.16 -13.69
CA ILE A 423 14.66 18.37 -14.13
C ILE A 423 13.16 18.10 -14.17
N VAL A 424 12.35 19.01 -13.63
CA VAL A 424 10.89 18.94 -13.74
C VAL A 424 10.48 19.24 -15.17
N GLN A 425 9.76 18.31 -15.79
CA GLN A 425 9.30 18.43 -17.17
C GLN A 425 7.79 18.71 -17.24
N PRO A 426 7.31 19.30 -18.35
CA PRO A 426 5.88 19.39 -18.62
C PRO A 426 5.20 18.00 -18.66
N PRO A 427 3.95 17.87 -18.22
CA PRO A 427 3.26 16.58 -18.18
C PRO A 427 3.23 15.82 -19.52
N ASP A 428 3.09 16.51 -20.64
CA ASP A 428 3.08 15.92 -21.99
C ASP A 428 4.43 15.37 -22.45
N LYS A 429 5.51 15.70 -21.73
CA LYS A 429 6.85 15.13 -21.94
C LYS A 429 7.13 13.93 -21.04
N VAL A 430 6.31 13.71 -20.02
CA VAL A 430 6.50 12.68 -19.00
C VAL A 430 5.51 11.53 -19.19
N TYR A 431 4.25 11.88 -19.44
CA TYR A 431 3.17 10.94 -19.62
C TYR A 431 2.72 10.90 -21.07
N ARG A 432 2.33 9.70 -21.49
CA ARG A 432 1.60 9.46 -22.74
C ARG A 432 0.38 8.61 -22.47
N LYS A 433 -0.59 8.71 -23.38
CA LYS A 433 -1.85 7.98 -23.29
C LYS A 433 -1.75 6.69 -24.11
N VAL A 434 -2.22 5.58 -23.56
CA VAL A 434 -2.57 4.38 -24.32
C VAL A 434 -4.08 4.36 -24.44
N GLU A 435 -4.57 4.34 -25.68
CA GLU A 435 -5.99 4.32 -25.98
C GLU A 435 -6.33 3.24 -27.01
N VAL A 436 -7.62 2.96 -27.17
CA VAL A 436 -8.09 1.93 -28.10
C VAL A 436 -7.76 2.34 -29.53
N ARG A 437 -7.17 1.43 -30.30
CA ARG A 437 -6.94 1.67 -31.72
C ARG A 437 -8.28 1.69 -32.46
N SER A 438 -8.61 2.80 -33.10
CA SER A 438 -9.79 2.89 -33.97
C SER A 438 -9.58 1.96 -35.17
N LEU A 439 -10.36 0.88 -35.26
CA LEU A 439 -10.39 0.04 -36.46
C LEU A 439 -11.32 0.70 -37.49
N GLU A 440 -10.77 1.09 -38.64
CA GLU A 440 -11.50 1.72 -39.77
C GLU A 440 -12.68 0.88 -40.33
N VAL A 441 -12.90 -0.34 -39.82
CA VAL A 441 -13.90 -1.29 -40.34
C VAL A 441 -15.30 -1.09 -39.70
N LEU A 442 -15.47 -0.12 -38.79
CA LEU A 442 -16.74 0.15 -38.11
C LEU A 442 -17.31 1.58 -38.34
N SER A 443 -16.77 2.34 -39.32
CA SER A 443 -17.30 3.65 -39.71
C SER A 443 -18.36 3.59 -40.80
#